data_AF-A0A1F8RCM4-F1
#
_entry.id   AF-A0A1F8RCM4-F1
#
_cell.length_a   1.000
_cell.length_b   1.000
_cell.length_c   1.000
_cell.angle_alpha   90.00
_cell.angle_beta   90.00
_cell.angle_gamma   90.00
#
_symmetry.space_group_name_H-M   'P 1'
#
loop_
_entity.id
_entity.type
_entity.pdbx_description
1 polymer ?
#
loop_
_entity_poly.entity_id
_entity_poly.type
_entity_poly.pdbx_seq_one_letter_code
_entity_poly.pdbx_strand_id
1 'polypeptide(L)' 'MEANSLRSYPEYLTTGAVARCCGVSKVTVLRWIEKGNLKAFRLPGGQNRIPRDDFYAFAEKHGIPLRNGQSN' A
#
# COMPACT_ATOMS: atom_id res chain seq x y z
N MET A 1 14.73 22.40 -16.15
CA MET A 1 14.13 21.73 -14.97
C MET A 1 12.78 21.21 -15.42
N GLU A 2 12.76 20.07 -16.11
CA GLU A 2 11.59 19.64 -16.90
C GLU A 2 11.04 18.29 -16.45
N ALA A 3 9.71 18.21 -16.57
CA ALA A 3 8.86 17.03 -16.57
C ALA A 3 8.57 16.34 -15.22
N ASN A 4 7.50 16.77 -14.53
CA ASN A 4 6.78 15.88 -13.60
C ASN A 4 5.25 15.89 -13.80
N SER A 5 4.76 16.26 -14.99
CA SER A 5 3.32 16.37 -15.28
C SER A 5 2.69 15.11 -15.91
N LEU A 6 3.16 13.89 -15.56
CA LEU A 6 2.56 12.64 -16.08
C LEU A 6 2.32 11.55 -15.03
N ARG A 7 1.95 11.89 -13.78
CA ARG A 7 1.31 10.89 -12.90
C ARG A 7 -0.20 10.89 -13.12
N SER A 8 -0.65 10.53 -14.32
CA SER A 8 -2.08 10.38 -14.61
C SER A 8 -2.66 9.03 -14.15
N TYR A 9 -1.84 8.15 -13.56
CA TYR A 9 -2.28 6.83 -13.12
C TYR A 9 -2.12 6.69 -11.60
N PRO A 10 -3.16 6.21 -10.89
CA PRO A 10 -3.07 5.87 -9.48
C PRO A 10 -1.99 4.80 -9.29
N GLU A 11 -1.03 5.07 -8.41
CA GLU A 11 0.03 4.13 -8.13
C GLU A 11 -0.50 3.04 -7.19
N TYR A 12 -0.36 1.78 -7.59
CA TYR A 12 -0.86 0.63 -6.82
C TYR A 12 0.28 -0.13 -6.16
N LEU A 13 0.11 -0.41 -4.87
CA LEU A 13 1.01 -1.22 -4.08
C LEU A 13 0.54 -2.67 -4.03
N THR A 14 1.49 -3.59 -3.93
CA THR A 14 1.20 -4.99 -3.62
C THR A 14 1.10 -5.18 -2.12
N THR A 15 0.41 -6.23 -1.67
CA THR A 15 0.39 -6.62 -0.24
C THR A 15 1.79 -6.84 0.32
N GLY A 16 2.72 -7.34 -0.50
CA GLY A 16 4.12 -7.50 -0.12
C GLY A 16 4.91 -6.19 -0.01
N ALA A 17 4.56 -5.17 -0.79
CA ALA A 17 5.14 -3.84 -0.66
C ALA A 17 4.63 -3.15 0.61
N VAL A 18 3.32 -3.16 0.83
CA VAL A 18 2.68 -2.63 2.05
C VAL A 18 3.21 -3.32 3.31
N ALA A 19 3.33 -4.65 3.29
CA ALA A 19 3.92 -5.42 4.38
C ALA A 19 5.33 -4.95 4.73
N ARG A 20 6.19 -4.73 3.73
CA ARG A 20 7.54 -4.20 3.92
C ARG A 20 7.56 -2.76 4.42
N CYS A 21 6.69 -1.91 3.90
CA CYS A 21 6.57 -0.51 4.35
C CYS A 21 6.16 -0.43 5.82
N CYS A 22 5.20 -1.23 6.27
CA CYS A 22 4.75 -1.21 7.67
C CYS A 22 5.55 -2.13 8.60
N GLY A 23 6.50 -2.92 8.07
CA GLY A 23 7.22 -3.93 8.86
C GLY A 23 6.33 -5.06 9.38
N VAL A 24 5.23 -5.38 8.70
CA VAL A 24 4.27 -6.41 9.11
C VAL A 24 4.29 -7.61 8.15
N SER A 25 3.63 -8.71 8.53
CA SER A 25 3.47 -9.86 7.64
C SER A 25 2.44 -9.60 6.54
N LYS A 26 2.58 -10.28 5.38
CA LYS A 26 1.55 -10.24 4.32
C LYS A 26 0.17 -10.68 4.82
N VAL A 27 0.12 -11.62 5.77
CA VAL A 27 -1.13 -12.10 6.40
C VAL A 27 -1.81 -10.95 7.16
N THR A 28 -1.05 -10.11 7.85
CA THR A 28 -1.59 -8.93 8.54
C THR A 28 -2.25 -7.97 7.55
N VAL A 29 -1.59 -7.71 6.42
CA VAL A 29 -2.15 -6.84 5.35
C VAL A 29 -3.41 -7.45 4.75
N LEU A 30 -3.43 -8.76 4.49
CA LEU A 30 -4.62 -9.45 4.01
C LEU A 30 -5.79 -9.34 4.99
N ARG A 31 -5.54 -9.52 6.30
CA ARG A 31 -6.57 -9.32 7.33
C ARG A 31 -7.12 -7.90 7.36
N TRP A 32 -6.31 -6.88 7.10
CA TRP A 32 -6.81 -5.50 6.99
C TRP A 32 -7.74 -5.33 5.79
N ILE A 33 -7.45 -6.00 4.67
CA ILE A 33 -8.29 -6.01 3.47
C ILE A 33 -9.59 -6.78 3.72
N GLU A 34 -9.51 -7.99 4.29
CA GLU A 34 -10.67 -8.83 4.61
C GLU A 34 -11.62 -8.18 5.61
N LYS A 35 -11.08 -7.41 6.57
CA LYS A 35 -11.89 -6.61 7.51
C LYS A 35 -12.48 -5.35 6.88
N GLY A 36 -12.10 -4.99 5.65
CA GLY A 36 -12.53 -3.76 5.00
C GLY A 36 -11.84 -2.49 5.51
N ASN A 37 -10.81 -2.62 6.34
CA ASN A 37 -10.06 -1.47 6.84
C ASN A 37 -9.13 -0.86 5.77
N LEU A 38 -8.58 -1.71 4.91
CA LEU A 38 -7.70 -1.31 3.81
C LEU A 38 -8.35 -1.66 2.47
N LYS A 39 -8.61 -0.65 1.64
CA LYS A 39 -9.16 -0.89 0.31
C LYS A 39 -8.13 -1.57 -0.59
N ALA A 40 -8.54 -2.67 -1.21
CA ALA A 40 -7.77 -3.35 -2.22
C ALA A 40 -8.70 -4.04 -3.20
N PHE A 41 -8.22 -4.26 -4.42
CA PHE A 41 -8.89 -5.11 -5.40
C PHE A 41 -7.99 -6.27 -5.81
N ARG A 42 -8.62 -7.40 -6.11
CA ARG A 42 -7.94 -8.63 -6.52
C ARG A 42 -7.92 -8.70 -8.03
N LEU A 43 -6.73 -8.88 -8.61
CA LEU A 43 -6.57 -9.11 -10.04
C LEU A 43 -6.98 -10.56 -10.40
N PRO A 44 -7.51 -10.80 -11.62
CA PRO A 44 -7.65 -12.15 -12.17
C PRO A 44 -6.24 -12.74 -12.33
N GLY A 45 -5.85 -13.62 -11.41
CA GLY A 45 -4.46 -14.06 -11.22
C GLY A 45 -4.01 -14.07 -9.75
N GLY A 46 -4.84 -13.53 -8.84
CA GLY A 46 -4.71 -13.77 -7.40
C GLY A 46 -3.92 -12.73 -6.61
N GLN A 47 -3.26 -11.78 -7.27
CA GLN A 47 -2.57 -10.68 -6.58
C GLN A 47 -3.53 -9.53 -6.22
N ASN A 48 -3.38 -9.01 -5.00
CA ASN A 48 -4.08 -7.82 -4.56
C ASN A 48 -3.31 -6.54 -4.92
N ARG A 49 -4.06 -5.50 -5.29
CA ARG A 49 -3.58 -4.15 -5.57
C ARG A 49 -4.25 -3.18 -4.61
N ILE A 50 -3.43 -2.41 -3.92
CA ILE A 50 -3.83 -1.46 -2.88
C ILE A 50 -3.51 -0.06 -3.44
N PRO A 51 -4.49 0.84 -3.61
CA PRO A 51 -4.21 2.21 -4.01
C PRO A 51 -3.25 2.86 -3.01
N ARG A 52 -2.21 3.51 -3.51
CA ARG A 52 -1.20 4.17 -2.67
C ARG A 52 -1.84 5.18 -1.71
N ASP A 53 -2.77 5.99 -2.19
CA ASP A 53 -3.44 7.01 -1.40
C ASP A 53 -4.28 6.41 -0.27
N ASP A 54 -5.09 5.38 -0.55
CA ASP A 54 -5.85 4.65 0.48
C ASP A 54 -4.92 4.00 1.52
N PHE A 55 -3.76 3.49 1.09
CA PHE A 55 -2.77 2.94 2.02
C PHE A 55 -2.20 3.99 2.96
N TYR A 56 -1.75 5.14 2.45
CA TYR A 56 -1.21 6.21 3.28
C TYR A 56 -2.29 6.78 4.22
N ALA A 57 -3.51 7.00 3.72
CA ALA A 57 -4.63 7.43 4.55
C ALA A 57 -4.97 6.41 5.66
N PHE A 58 -4.94 5.11 5.36
CA PHE A 58 -5.10 4.06 6.35
C PHE A 58 -3.97 4.08 7.39
N ALA A 59 -2.72 4.21 6.96
CA ALA A 59 -1.58 4.24 7.86
C ALA A 59 -1.63 5.46 8.79
N GLU A 60 -1.94 6.64 8.27
CA GLU A 60 -2.11 7.87 9.06
C GLU A 60 -3.25 7.72 10.08
N LYS A 61 -4.43 7.27 9.62
CA LYS A 61 -5.60 7.05 10.48
C LYS A 61 -5.33 6.11 11.65
N HIS A 62 -4.49 5.09 11.45
CA HIS A 62 -4.16 4.08 12.45
C HIS A 62 -2.82 4.33 13.16
N GLY A 63 -2.11 5.42 12.85
CA GLY A 63 -0.79 5.72 13.43
C GLY A 63 0.27 4.66 13.11
N ILE A 64 0.18 4.01 11.94
CA ILE A 64 1.10 2.94 11.56
C ILE A 64 2.44 3.56 11.12
N PRO A 65 3.56 3.17 11.74
CA PRO A 65 4.87 3.66 11.34
C PRO A 65 5.22 3.12 9.96
N LEU A 66 5.43 4.03 9.01
CA LEU A 66 5.90 3.69 7.67
C LEU A 66 7.42 3.77 7.66
N ARG A 67 8.06 2.63 7.41
CA ARG A 67 9.50 2.59 7.21
C ARG A 67 9.80 3.01 5.78
N ASN A 68 10.26 4.24 5.65
CA ASN A 68 10.93 4.70 4.45
C ASN A 68 12.20 3.87 4.39
N GLY A 69 12.33 2.99 3.40
CA GLY A 69 13.56 2.22 3.19
C GLY A 69 14.70 3.13 2.75
N GLN A 70 15.18 4.00 3.65
CA GLN A 70 16.51 4.58 3.57
C GLN A 70 17.42 3.61 4.31
N SER A 71 17.88 2.58 3.60
CA SER A 71 19.10 1.90 4.00
C SER A 71 20.24 2.81 3.58
N ASN A 72 20.96 3.35 4.57
CA ASN A 72 22.28 3.95 4.40
C ASN A 72 23.27 2.96 3.78
#